data_AF-A0A7I7SQR1-F1
#
_entry.id   AF-A0A7I7SQR1-F1
#
_cell.length_a   1.000
_cell.length_b   1.000
_cell.length_c   1.000
_cell.angle_alpha   90.00
_cell.angle_beta   90.00
_cell.angle_gamma   90.00
#
_symmetry.space_group_name_H-M   'P 1'
#
loop_
_entity.id
_entity.type
_entity.pdbx_description
1 polymer ?
#
loop_
_entity_poly.entity_id
_entity_poly.type
_entity_poly.pdbx_seq_one_letter_code
_entity_poly.pdbx_strand_id
1 'polypeptide(L)'
;MGRSAPDLSRFLQQPPDDSLRHGKRYLLAYLGVMGPQDGVDYALRALKLLRDNLARDDFHCIFMGAGDSYDDMVALSSQLGLDDVIAFPGRAPDEYVQRCLSTADVCLSPAFGRRGGNLCASQR
;
A
#
# COMPACT_ATOMS: atom_id res chain seq x y z
N MET A 1 -23.48 -3.55 7.33
CA MET A 1 -22.86 -4.64 6.54
C MET A 1 -21.41 -4.75 6.98
N GLY A 2 -20.94 -5.95 7.32
CA GLY A 2 -19.83 -6.19 8.24
C GLY A 2 -18.50 -5.53 7.85
N ARG A 3 -17.82 -4.96 8.84
CA ARG A 3 -16.40 -4.59 8.69
C ARG A 3 -15.60 -5.88 8.63
N SER A 4 -14.96 -6.15 7.49
CA SER A 4 -13.92 -7.18 7.41
C SER A 4 -12.68 -6.61 8.08
N ALA A 5 -12.57 -6.79 9.40
CA ALA A 5 -11.31 -6.55 10.09
C ALA A 5 -10.47 -7.83 9.96
N PRO A 6 -9.16 -7.71 9.67
CA PRO A 6 -8.29 -8.88 9.73
C PRO A 6 -8.37 -9.50 11.11
N ASP A 7 -8.42 -10.83 11.15
CA ASP A 7 -8.28 -11.57 12.39
C ASP A 7 -6.88 -11.33 12.95
N LEU A 8 -6.78 -10.49 13.98
CA LEU A 8 -5.51 -10.07 14.56
C LEU A 8 -4.69 -11.24 15.11
N SER A 9 -5.34 -12.37 15.43
CA SER A 9 -4.63 -13.59 15.84
C SER A 9 -3.76 -14.18 14.72
N ARG A 10 -4.04 -13.82 13.47
CA ARG A 10 -3.31 -14.28 12.28
C ARG A 10 -2.18 -13.34 11.86
N PHE A 11 -2.22 -12.08 12.31
CA PHE A 11 -1.21 -11.07 11.97
C PHE A 11 -0.24 -10.85 13.13
N LEU A 12 0.66 -11.80 13.30
CA LEU A 12 1.78 -11.68 14.23
C LEU A 12 2.98 -11.05 13.53
N GLN A 13 3.62 -10.08 14.18
CA GLN A 13 4.84 -9.48 13.63
C GLN A 13 5.90 -10.56 13.39
N GLN A 14 6.41 -10.63 12.16
CA GLN A 14 7.48 -11.54 11.75
C GLN A 14 8.82 -10.79 11.66
N PRO A 15 9.97 -11.51 11.62
CA PRO A 15 11.23 -10.91 11.20
C PRO A 15 11.07 -10.24 9.80
N PRO A 16 11.67 -9.06 9.58
CA PRO A 16 11.64 -8.40 8.28
C PRO A 16 12.26 -9.28 7.19
N ASP A 17 11.71 -9.17 5.98
CA ASP A 17 12.20 -9.84 4.79
C ASP A 17 12.76 -8.82 3.80
N ASP A 18 14.08 -8.62 3.84
CA ASP A 18 14.77 -7.62 3.02
C ASP A 18 14.63 -7.86 1.50
N SER A 19 14.24 -9.06 1.08
CA SER A 19 14.01 -9.33 -0.35
C SER A 19 12.83 -8.51 -0.91
N LEU A 20 11.84 -8.17 -0.08
CA LEU A 20 10.68 -7.35 -0.44
C LEU A 20 11.04 -5.89 -0.68
N ARG A 21 12.22 -5.43 -0.24
CA ARG A 21 12.69 -4.06 -0.47
C ARG A 21 13.27 -3.86 -1.86
N HIS A 22 13.54 -4.92 -2.62
CA HIS A 22 14.16 -4.85 -3.95
C HIS A 22 15.45 -3.99 -3.99
N GLY A 23 16.29 -4.12 -2.96
CA GLY A 23 17.55 -3.36 -2.84
C GLY A 23 17.37 -1.89 -2.43
N LYS A 24 16.13 -1.45 -2.16
CA LYS A 24 15.82 -0.13 -1.63
C LYS A 24 15.98 -0.11 -0.10
N ARG A 25 16.11 1.09 0.47
CA ARG A 25 16.31 1.27 1.91
C ARG A 25 14.99 1.12 2.69
N TYR A 26 13.90 1.60 2.11
CA TYR A 26 12.59 1.64 2.76
C TYR A 26 11.55 0.84 1.99
N LEU A 27 10.62 0.20 2.71
CA LEU A 27 9.44 -0.44 2.16
C LEU A 27 8.17 0.30 2.60
N LEU A 28 7.37 0.71 1.64
CA LEU A 28 6.04 1.25 1.84
C LEU A 28 5.00 0.18 1.44
N ALA A 29 3.95 0.03 2.23
CA ALA A 29 2.90 -0.95 1.95
C ALA A 29 1.51 -0.31 1.93
N TYR A 30 0.69 -0.70 0.97
CA TYR A 30 -0.76 -0.49 0.98
C TYR A 30 -1.45 -1.85 1.04
N LEU A 31 -2.49 -1.96 1.87
CA LEU A 31 -3.37 -3.13 1.93
C LEU A 31 -4.82 -2.66 1.91
N GLY A 32 -5.58 -3.03 0.87
CA GLY A 32 -6.98 -2.62 0.78
C GLY A 32 -7.66 -2.98 -0.53
N VAL A 33 -8.88 -2.47 -0.68
CA VAL A 33 -9.63 -2.53 -1.94
C VAL A 33 -9.22 -1.34 -2.81
N MET A 34 -9.00 -1.57 -4.10
CA MET A 34 -8.69 -0.51 -5.06
C MET A 34 -9.94 -0.13 -5.86
N GLY A 35 -10.84 0.64 -5.23
CA GLY A 35 -11.95 1.30 -5.89
C GLY A 35 -11.71 2.81 -6.07
N PRO A 36 -12.56 3.49 -6.87
CA PRO A 36 -12.44 4.93 -7.10
C PRO A 36 -12.48 5.78 -5.82
N GLN A 37 -13.13 5.28 -4.77
CA GLN A 37 -13.25 5.93 -3.46
C GLN A 37 -12.06 5.70 -2.51
N ASP A 38 -11.17 4.75 -2.83
CA ASP A 38 -10.13 4.29 -1.91
C ASP A 38 -8.85 5.14 -1.99
N GLY A 39 -8.80 6.12 -2.90
CA GLY A 39 -7.77 7.16 -2.94
C GLY A 39 -6.37 6.68 -3.30
N VAL A 40 -6.24 5.48 -3.87
CA VAL A 40 -4.95 4.90 -4.29
C VAL A 40 -4.25 5.77 -5.32
N ASP A 41 -5.00 6.46 -6.16
CA ASP A 41 -4.52 7.41 -7.15
C ASP A 41 -3.81 8.62 -6.50
N TYR A 42 -4.29 9.10 -5.35
CA TYR A 42 -3.60 10.12 -4.55
C TYR A 42 -2.31 9.59 -3.95
N ALA A 43 -2.30 8.33 -3.48
CA ALA A 43 -1.08 7.71 -2.98
C ALA A 43 -0.01 7.62 -4.07
N LEU A 44 -0.36 7.19 -5.29
CA LEU A 44 0.57 7.13 -6.42
C LEU A 44 1.12 8.52 -6.80
N ARG A 45 0.25 9.54 -6.85
CA ARG A 45 0.69 10.93 -7.12
C ARG A 45 1.59 11.49 -6.01
N ALA A 46 1.32 11.14 -4.75
CA ALA A 46 2.18 11.51 -3.63
C ALA A 46 3.57 10.85 -3.74
N LEU A 47 3.65 9.58 -4.14
CA LEU A 47 4.93 8.91 -4.41
C LEU A 47 5.70 9.58 -5.55
N LYS A 48 5.01 10.02 -6.60
CA LYS A 48 5.63 10.80 -7.68
C LYS A 48 6.23 12.11 -7.17
N LEU A 49 5.50 12.85 -6.33
CA LEU A 49 6.01 14.08 -5.72
C LEU A 49 7.18 13.81 -4.78
N LEU A 50 7.15 12.72 -4.02
CA LEU A 50 8.27 12.30 -3.17
C LEU A 50 9.53 12.01 -4.02
N ARG A 51 9.35 11.35 -5.16
CA ARG A 51 10.44 11.05 -6.09
C ARG A 51 11.02 12.31 -6.73
N ASP A 52 10.17 13.12 -7.33
CA ASP A 52 10.61 14.24 -8.14
C ASP A 52 10.99 15.48 -7.33
N ASN A 53 10.15 15.86 -6.37
CA ASN A 53 10.28 17.14 -5.68
C ASN A 53 11.21 17.03 -4.47
N LEU A 54 11.30 15.85 -3.86
CA LEU A 54 12.16 15.58 -2.71
C LEU A 54 13.38 14.71 -3.08
N ALA A 55 13.53 14.34 -4.35
CA ALA A 55 14.65 13.55 -4.88
C ALA A 55 14.87 12.24 -4.11
N ARG A 56 13.79 11.52 -3.77
CA ARG A 56 13.84 10.24 -3.05
C ARG A 56 13.50 9.08 -3.99
N ASP A 57 14.44 8.17 -4.18
CA ASP A 57 14.26 6.92 -4.93
C ASP A 57 14.71 5.69 -4.14
N ASP A 58 14.95 5.87 -2.83
CA ASP A 58 15.45 4.87 -1.88
C ASP A 58 14.33 4.06 -1.23
N PHE A 59 13.15 4.03 -1.87
CA PHE A 59 11.99 3.28 -1.41
C PHE A 59 11.46 2.32 -2.48
N HIS A 60 10.84 1.24 -2.02
CA HIS A 60 9.97 0.37 -2.81
C HIS A 60 8.55 0.40 -2.21
N CYS A 61 7.52 0.27 -3.04
CA CYS A 61 6.12 0.26 -2.61
C CYS A 61 5.40 -0.99 -3.09
N ILE A 62 4.67 -1.65 -2.19
CA ILE A 62 3.83 -2.80 -2.53
C ILE A 62 2.37 -2.44 -2.28
N PHE A 63 1.55 -2.50 -3.33
CA PHE A 63 0.11 -2.26 -3.26
C PHE A 63 -0.66 -3.59 -3.32
N MET A 64 -0.98 -4.13 -2.14
CA MET A 64 -1.71 -5.39 -1.97
C MET A 64 -3.21 -5.12 -1.98
N GLY A 65 -3.90 -5.68 -2.97
CA GLY A 65 -5.32 -5.39 -3.14
C GLY A 65 -5.82 -5.66 -4.54
N ALA A 66 -7.13 -5.62 -4.68
CA ALA A 66 -7.83 -5.68 -5.95
C ALA A 66 -9.08 -4.79 -5.88
N GLY A 67 -9.73 -4.58 -7.02
CA GLY A 67 -10.96 -3.80 -7.11
C GLY A 67 -11.14 -3.27 -8.53
N ASP A 68 -12.25 -2.58 -8.75
CA ASP A 68 -12.64 -2.10 -10.08
C ASP A 68 -11.63 -1.13 -10.71
N SER A 69 -10.80 -0.47 -9.90
CA SER A 69 -9.76 0.47 -10.36
C SER A 69 -8.36 -0.13 -10.38
N TYR A 70 -8.18 -1.45 -10.19
CA TYR A 70 -6.85 -2.06 -10.13
C TYR A 70 -6.03 -1.79 -11.40
N ASP A 71 -6.58 -2.10 -12.57
CA ASP A 71 -5.89 -1.91 -13.85
C ASP A 71 -5.60 -0.43 -14.12
N ASP A 72 -6.52 0.47 -13.73
CA ASP A 72 -6.32 1.91 -13.80
C ASP A 72 -5.15 2.38 -12.92
N MET A 73 -4.96 1.77 -11.74
CA MET A 73 -3.86 2.11 -10.83
C MET A 73 -2.51 1.62 -11.35
N VAL A 74 -2.47 0.43 -11.95
CA VAL A 74 -1.27 -0.06 -12.66
C VAL A 74 -0.94 0.85 -13.84
N ALA A 75 -1.93 1.21 -14.67
CA ALA A 75 -1.72 2.13 -15.78
C ALA A 75 -1.25 3.51 -15.31
N LEU A 76 -1.83 4.03 -14.21
CA LEU A 76 -1.42 5.29 -13.62
C LEU A 76 0.01 5.25 -13.08
N SER A 77 0.44 4.16 -12.42
CA SER A 77 1.82 4.05 -11.96
C SER A 77 2.82 4.12 -13.12
N SER A 78 2.51 3.48 -14.25
CA SER A 78 3.36 3.53 -15.44
C SER A 78 3.36 4.91 -16.08
N GLN A 79 2.21 5.58 -16.16
CA GLN A 79 2.13 6.97 -16.64
C GLN A 79 2.93 7.94 -15.76
N LEU A 80 3.01 7.67 -14.46
CA LEU A 80 3.84 8.42 -13.52
C LEU A 80 5.30 7.99 -13.53
N GLY A 81 5.70 6.96 -14.30
CA GLY A 81 7.08 6.46 -14.35
C GLY A 81 7.54 5.91 -13.00
N LEU A 82 6.69 5.14 -12.32
CA LEU A 82 6.96 4.53 -11.01
C LEU A 82 7.19 3.01 -11.08
N ASP A 83 7.26 2.44 -12.28
CA ASP A 83 7.33 0.98 -12.50
C ASP A 83 8.54 0.31 -11.83
N ASP A 84 9.63 1.04 -11.62
CA ASP A 84 10.86 0.52 -11.00
C ASP A 84 10.82 0.54 -9.46
N VAL A 85 9.84 1.24 -8.86
CA VAL A 85 9.71 1.38 -7.41
C VAL A 85 8.38 0.87 -6.87
N ILE A 86 7.47 0.37 -7.71
CA ILE A 86 6.15 -0.12 -7.28
C ILE A 86 5.89 -1.55 -7.75
N ALA A 87 5.29 -2.37 -6.88
CA ALA A 87 4.74 -3.68 -7.21
C ALA A 87 3.23 -3.75 -6.91
N PHE A 88 2.49 -4.34 -7.84
CA PHE A 88 1.06 -4.67 -7.71
C PHE A 88 0.88 -6.20 -7.76
N PRO A 89 0.98 -6.90 -6.62
CA PRO A 89 0.76 -8.35 -6.57
C PRO A 89 -0.72 -8.75 -6.69
N GLY A 90 -1.64 -7.80 -6.74
CA GLY A 90 -3.08 -8.08 -6.69
C GLY A 90 -3.53 -8.53 -5.30
N ARG A 91 -4.56 -9.38 -5.26
CA ARG A 91 -4.99 -10.06 -4.02
C ARG A 91 -3.92 -11.09 -3.63
N ALA A 92 -3.24 -10.84 -2.52
CA ALA A 92 -2.19 -11.70 -2.01
C ALA A 92 -2.70 -12.64 -0.88
N PRO A 93 -2.08 -13.83 -0.70
CA PRO A 93 -2.33 -14.68 0.46
C PRO A 93 -1.94 -14.01 1.79
N ASP A 94 -2.60 -14.39 2.89
CA ASP A 94 -2.36 -13.82 4.24
C ASP A 94 -0.87 -13.85 4.64
N GLU A 95 -0.15 -14.93 4.33
CA GLU A 95 1.29 -15.06 4.61
C GLU A 95 2.12 -13.97 3.90
N TYR A 96 1.83 -13.70 2.63
CA TYR A 96 2.52 -12.66 1.88
C TYR A 96 2.20 -11.27 2.44
N VAL A 97 0.93 -11.03 2.76
CA VAL A 97 0.49 -9.78 3.39
C VAL A 97 1.22 -9.59 4.73
N GLN A 98 1.29 -10.62 5.56
CA GLN A 98 1.96 -10.58 6.86
C GLN A 98 3.46 -10.29 6.73
N ARG A 99 4.15 -10.90 5.75
CA ARG A 99 5.56 -10.60 5.45
C ARG A 99 5.76 -9.15 5.02
N CYS A 100 4.93 -8.65 4.09
CA CYS A 100 4.96 -7.26 3.65
C CYS A 100 4.74 -6.29 4.81
N LEU A 101 3.68 -6.50 5.62
CA LEU A 101 3.37 -5.63 6.75
C LEU A 101 4.42 -5.69 7.87
N SER A 102 5.05 -6.85 8.09
CA SER A 102 6.13 -6.99 9.08
C SER A 102 7.45 -6.34 8.62
N THR A 103 7.62 -6.15 7.31
CA THR A 103 8.82 -5.54 6.70
C THR A 103 8.64 -4.04 6.45
N ALA A 104 7.40 -3.59 6.22
CA ALA A 104 7.10 -2.22 5.85
C ALA A 104 7.53 -1.23 6.93
N ASP A 105 8.27 -0.20 6.53
CA ASP A 105 8.65 0.93 7.37
C ASP A 105 7.47 1.92 7.50
N VAL A 106 6.59 1.99 6.48
CA VAL A 106 5.41 2.86 6.45
C VAL A 106 4.23 2.15 5.78
N CYS A 107 3.05 2.24 6.38
CA CYS A 107 1.79 1.80 5.76
C CYS A 107 0.99 3.01 5.22
N LEU A 108 0.58 2.94 3.96
CA LEU A 108 -0.23 3.93 3.29
C LEU A 108 -1.72 3.69 3.57
N SER A 109 -2.40 4.71 4.06
CA SER A 109 -3.86 4.71 4.26
C SER A 109 -4.47 5.95 3.61
N PRO A 110 -4.49 6.03 2.26
CA PRO A 110 -5.15 7.13 1.58
C PRO A 110 -6.64 7.11 1.92
N ALA A 111 -7.15 8.21 2.46
CA ALA A 111 -8.57 8.36 2.74
C ALA A 111 -9.04 9.68 2.15
N PHE A 112 -9.94 9.61 1.16
CA PHE A 112 -10.74 10.77 0.79
C PHE A 112 -11.88 10.93 1.81
N GLY A 113 -12.22 12.17 2.16
CA GLY A 113 -13.17 12.52 3.22
C GLY A 113 -14.45 11.68 3.18
N ARG A 114 -14.50 10.64 4.01
CA ARG A 114 -15.70 9.83 4.22
C ARG A 114 -16.76 10.74 4.83
N ARG A 115 -17.80 11.11 4.09
CA ARG A 115 -19.10 11.38 4.74
C ARG A 115 -19.57 10.05 5.32
N GLY A 116 -19.19 9.81 6.58
CA GLY A 116 -19.62 8.70 7.42
C GLY A 116 -18.80 7.41 7.26
N GLY A 117 -17.87 7.17 8.20
CA GLY A 117 -17.32 5.82 8.38
C GLY A 117 -15.91 5.77 8.98
N ASN A 118 -15.79 6.08 10.27
CA ASN A 118 -14.58 5.96 11.09
C ASN A 118 -13.76 4.71 10.81
N LEU A 119 -12.47 4.88 10.52
CA LEU A 119 -11.39 3.90 10.74
C LEU A 119 -10.04 4.65 10.72
N CYS A 120 -9.83 5.48 11.74
CA CYS A 120 -8.52 6.00 12.18
C CYS A 120 -8.71 6.65 13.56
N ALA A 121 -9.11 5.86 14.56
CA ALA A 121 -9.03 6.23 15.98
C ALA A 121 -9.47 5.04 16.86
N SER A 122 -8.54 4.13 17.16
CA SER A 122 -8.51 3.47 18.46
C SER A 122 -7.12 2.87 18.68
N GLN A 123 -6.12 3.75 18.80
CA GLN A 123 -5.07 3.50 19.78
C GLN A 123 -5.59 4.04 21.11
N ARG A 124 -6.26 3.18 21.88
CA ARG A 124 -6.24 3.08 23.35
C ARG A 124 -6.72 1.69 23.72
#